data_AF-A0A821FSM0-F1
#
_entry.id   AF-A0A821FSM0-F1
#
_cell.length_a   1.000
_cell.length_b   1.000
_cell.length_c   1.000
_cell.angle_alpha   90.00
_cell.angle_beta   90.00
_cell.angle_gamma   90.00
#
_symmetry.space_group_name_H-M   'P 1'
#
loop_
_entity.id
_entity.type
_entity.pdbx_description
1 polymer ?
#
loop_
_entity_poly.entity_id
_entity_poly.type
_entity_poly.pdbx_seq_one_letter_code
_entity_poly.pdbx_strand_id
1 'polypeptide(L)'
;MGSSPSHIAANTRFTNPSWYEGQNDEEGELKIWSIRVGSVLGLGAHHCLVMDGCYPGKKVCFEWTIINDESTFAHYATQHIYGQQCISLGRYKLSEVYEACCEATHTDLKYSSSNNCNHWVNRACSNLGWKVNCQWNCRCIL
;
A
#
# COMPACT_ATOMS: atom_id res chain seq x y z
N MET A 1 8.70 20.76 15.66
CA MET A 1 7.77 19.62 15.73
C MET A 1 6.94 19.66 14.45
N GLY A 2 7.39 18.97 13.41
CA GLY A 2 6.66 18.92 12.14
C GLY A 2 5.63 17.80 12.22
N SER A 3 4.36 18.15 12.13
CA SER A 3 3.30 17.19 11.84
C SER A 3 3.64 16.48 10.54
N SER A 4 3.82 15.16 10.58
CA SER A 4 3.84 14.34 9.37
C SER A 4 2.59 14.68 8.57
N PRO A 5 2.70 15.11 7.29
CA PRO A 5 1.54 15.21 6.44
C PRO A 5 0.98 13.80 6.36
N SER A 6 -0.24 13.58 6.85
CA SER A 6 -0.98 12.41 6.40
C SER A 6 -1.11 12.59 4.89
N HIS A 7 -0.33 11.85 4.11
CA HIS A 7 -0.21 12.01 2.66
C HIS A 7 -1.51 11.69 1.89
N ILE A 8 -2.60 11.47 2.63
CA ILE A 8 -4.00 11.44 2.21
C ILE A 8 -4.77 12.28 3.23
N ALA A 9 -5.63 13.19 2.75
CA ALA A 9 -6.54 13.92 3.63
C ALA A 9 -7.43 12.90 4.37
N ALA A 10 -7.32 12.82 5.69
CA ALA A 10 -8.00 11.80 6.52
C ALA A 10 -9.51 11.70 6.24
N ASN A 11 -10.12 12.82 5.86
CA ASN A 11 -11.51 13.01 5.47
C ASN A 11 -11.90 12.42 4.08
N THR A 12 -10.98 11.76 3.38
CA THR A 12 -11.28 11.03 2.13
C THR A 12 -11.08 9.52 2.26
N ARG A 13 -10.82 9.02 3.48
CA ARG A 13 -10.62 7.59 3.77
C ARG A 13 -11.95 6.94 4.16
N PHE A 14 -12.30 5.87 3.47
CA PHE A 14 -13.42 4.99 3.79
C PHE A 14 -12.84 3.71 4.43
N THR A 15 -13.10 3.52 5.72
CA THR A 15 -12.47 2.46 6.54
C THR A 15 -13.42 1.31 6.90
N ASN A 16 -14.64 1.30 6.36
CA ASN A 16 -15.53 0.15 6.52
C ASN A 16 -14.94 -1.08 5.77
N PRO A 17 -14.83 -2.25 6.43
CA PRO A 17 -14.37 -3.51 5.84
C PRO A 17 -14.90 -3.86 4.46
N SER A 18 -16.16 -3.54 4.18
CA SER A 18 -16.80 -3.83 2.90
C SER A 18 -16.13 -3.15 1.69
N TRP A 19 -15.22 -2.20 1.91
CA TRP A 19 -14.47 -1.52 0.85
C TRP A 19 -13.12 -2.15 0.50
N TYR A 20 -12.59 -3.05 1.34
CA TYR A 20 -11.21 -3.54 1.16
C TYR A 20 -11.02 -5.03 1.41
N GLU A 21 -11.96 -5.73 2.05
CA GLU A 21 -11.86 -7.18 2.27
C GLU A 21 -12.30 -8.02 1.06
N GLY A 22 -13.01 -7.43 0.10
CA GLY A 22 -13.44 -8.14 -1.13
C GLY A 22 -14.57 -9.14 -0.91
N GLN A 23 -15.56 -8.82 -0.07
CA GLN A 23 -16.66 -9.72 0.28
C GLN A 23 -17.66 -9.97 -0.87
N ASN A 24 -17.60 -9.22 -1.99
CA ASN A 24 -18.57 -9.31 -3.09
C ASN A 24 -17.93 -9.56 -4.46
N ASP A 25 -16.82 -10.31 -4.52
CA ASP A 25 -16.10 -10.61 -5.77
C ASP A 25 -15.68 -9.35 -6.57
N GLU A 26 -15.39 -8.25 -5.87
CA GLU A 26 -14.93 -7.04 -6.54
C GLU A 26 -13.57 -7.27 -7.20
N GLU A 27 -13.40 -6.79 -8.43
CA GLU A 27 -12.16 -6.93 -9.19
C GLU A 27 -11.63 -5.58 -9.66
N GLY A 28 -10.31 -5.45 -9.67
CA GLY A 28 -9.65 -4.22 -10.10
C GLY A 28 -8.26 -4.47 -10.63
N GLU A 29 -7.68 -3.43 -11.21
CA GLU A 29 -6.27 -3.42 -11.60
C GLU A 29 -5.42 -3.12 -10.37
N LEU A 30 -4.53 -4.05 -10.03
CA LEU A 30 -3.57 -3.90 -8.94
C LEU A 30 -2.32 -3.15 -9.43
N LYS A 31 -1.90 -2.15 -8.65
CA LYS A 31 -0.76 -1.27 -8.96
C LYS A 31 0.12 -1.13 -7.73
N ILE A 32 1.43 -1.04 -7.93
CA ILE A 32 2.33 -0.50 -6.90
C ILE A 32 2.36 1.01 -7.06
N TRP A 33 2.09 1.72 -5.97
CA TRP A 33 2.19 3.18 -5.89
C TRP A 33 3.34 3.58 -4.98
N SER A 34 3.93 4.74 -5.26
CA SER A 34 4.97 5.36 -4.47
C SER A 34 4.52 6.74 -4.01
N ILE A 35 4.63 6.99 -2.72
CA ILE A 35 4.25 8.23 -2.05
C ILE A 35 5.53 8.87 -1.51
N ARG A 36 5.75 10.15 -1.79
CA ARG A 36 6.93 10.86 -1.28
C ARG A 36 6.79 11.04 0.23
N VAL A 37 7.76 10.54 1.01
CA VAL A 37 7.83 10.79 2.45
C VAL A 37 8.93 11.79 2.75
N GLY A 38 8.63 12.76 3.64
CA GLY A 38 9.61 13.72 4.10
C GLY A 38 10.79 13.00 4.73
N SER A 39 11.95 13.05 4.08
CA SER A 39 13.22 12.54 4.60
C SER A 39 14.22 13.67 4.61
N VAL A 40 15.25 13.60 5.46
CA VAL A 40 16.30 14.62 5.59
C VAL A 40 16.97 14.93 4.22
N LEU A 41 16.96 13.96 3.30
CA LEU A 41 17.52 14.09 1.95
C LEU A 41 16.46 14.28 0.85
N GLY A 42 15.16 14.33 1.18
CA GLY A 42 14.08 14.49 0.21
C GLY A 42 13.82 13.28 -0.73
N LEU A 43 14.48 12.14 -0.48
CA LEU A 43 14.49 10.95 -1.36
C LEU A 43 13.67 9.75 -0.85
N GLY A 44 13.05 9.87 0.31
CA GLY A 44 12.26 8.80 0.91
C GLY A 44 10.98 8.52 0.12
N ALA A 45 10.77 7.25 -0.22
CA ALA A 45 9.55 6.75 -0.83
C ALA A 45 8.84 5.76 0.10
N HIS A 46 7.52 5.89 0.18
CA HIS A 46 6.63 4.91 0.78
C HIS A 46 5.86 4.17 -0.31
N HIS A 47 6.06 2.86 -0.42
CA HIS A 47 5.34 2.05 -1.40
C HIS A 47 4.11 1.40 -0.79
N CYS A 48 3.01 1.45 -1.53
CA CYS A 48 1.75 0.79 -1.18
C CYS A 48 1.18 0.03 -2.40
N LEU A 49 0.26 -0.88 -2.13
CA LEU A 49 -0.53 -1.55 -3.15
C LEU A 49 -1.87 -0.83 -3.30
N VAL A 50 -2.25 -0.58 -4.53
CA VAL A 50 -3.48 0.15 -4.86
C VAL A 50 -4.26 -0.63 -5.89
N MET A 51 -5.50 -0.97 -5.56
CA MET A 51 -6.46 -1.47 -6.53
C MET A 51 -7.34 -0.34 -7.06
N ASP A 52 -7.46 -0.30 -8.37
CA ASP A 52 -8.27 0.67 -9.11
C ASP A 52 -9.36 -0.04 -9.91
N GLY A 53 -10.55 0.53 -9.96
CA GLY A 53 -11.68 -0.06 -10.69
C GLY A 53 -12.55 -1.04 -9.91
N CYS A 54 -12.22 -1.39 -8.65
CA CYS A 54 -13.12 -2.18 -7.79
C CYS A 54 -14.44 -1.46 -7.53
N TYR A 55 -14.37 -0.13 -7.36
CA TYR A 55 -15.54 0.72 -7.12
C TYR A 55 -15.45 2.01 -7.93
N PRO A 56 -16.56 2.51 -8.49
CA PRO A 56 -16.56 3.75 -9.27
C PRO A 56 -15.98 4.93 -8.49
N GLY A 57 -14.94 5.54 -9.06
CA GLY A 57 -14.28 6.74 -8.53
C GLY A 57 -13.49 6.52 -7.23
N LYS A 58 -13.24 5.28 -6.82
CA LYS A 58 -12.47 4.97 -5.61
C LYS A 58 -11.32 4.01 -5.93
N LYS A 59 -10.26 4.14 -5.14
CA LYS A 59 -9.10 3.26 -5.11
C LYS A 59 -9.04 2.60 -3.75
N VAL A 60 -8.76 1.31 -3.71
CA VAL A 60 -8.50 0.59 -2.46
C VAL A 60 -6.99 0.57 -2.23
N CYS A 61 -6.54 1.06 -1.09
CA CYS A 61 -5.14 1.15 -0.73
C CYS A 61 -4.83 0.17 0.39
N PHE A 62 -3.70 -0.54 0.24
CA PHE A 62 -3.12 -1.43 1.21
C PHE A 62 -1.69 -0.98 1.48
N GLU A 63 -1.39 -0.60 2.72
CA GLU A 63 -0.09 -0.04 3.09
C GLU A 63 0.40 -0.57 4.43
N TRP A 64 1.72 -0.65 4.56
CA TRP A 64 2.37 -0.94 5.83
C TRP A 64 2.86 0.35 6.47
N THR A 65 2.35 0.67 7.65
CA THR A 65 2.68 1.89 8.37
C THR A 65 3.09 1.61 9.81
N ILE A 66 3.64 2.61 10.50
CA ILE A 66 3.95 2.56 11.93
C ILE A 66 3.06 3.59 12.62
N ILE A 67 2.22 3.13 13.55
CA ILE A 67 1.35 3.97 14.37
C ILE A 67 1.74 3.72 15.83
N ASN A 68 2.16 4.76 16.55
CA ASN A 68 2.58 4.67 17.96
C ASN A 68 3.66 3.59 18.21
N ASP A 69 4.69 3.55 17.36
CA ASP A 69 5.77 2.55 17.38
C ASP A 69 5.33 1.11 17.10
N GLU A 70 4.04 0.89 16.81
CA GLU A 70 3.50 -0.39 16.39
C GLU A 70 3.40 -0.45 14.87
N SER A 71 3.97 -1.51 14.33
CA SER A 71 3.84 -1.86 12.92
C SER A 71 2.41 -2.30 12.62
N THR A 72 1.71 -1.59 11.72
CA THR A 72 0.31 -1.85 11.40
C THR A 72 0.09 -1.96 9.89
N PHE A 73 -0.63 -3.00 9.50
CA PHE A 73 -1.23 -3.11 8.17
C PHE A 73 -2.46 -2.20 8.11
N ALA A 74 -2.38 -1.14 7.30
CA ALA A 74 -3.46 -0.19 7.10
C ALA A 74 -4.10 -0.39 5.74
N HIS A 75 -5.42 -0.34 5.71
CA HIS A 75 -6.21 -0.56 4.50
C HIS A 75 -7.46 0.33 4.52
N TYR A 76 -7.78 0.92 3.37
CA TYR A 76 -8.90 1.85 3.20
C TYR A 76 -9.20 2.05 1.72
N ALA A 77 -10.43 2.45 1.41
CA ALA A 77 -10.72 3.07 0.13
C ALA A 77 -10.56 4.59 0.19
N THR A 78 -10.23 5.21 -0.94
CA THR A 78 -10.15 6.67 -1.08
C THR A 78 -10.43 7.10 -2.51
N GLN A 79 -10.87 8.33 -2.72
CA GLN A 79 -11.02 8.91 -4.06
C GLN A 79 -9.66 9.31 -4.67
N HIS A 80 -8.70 9.69 -3.82
CA HIS A 80 -7.41 10.24 -4.25
C HIS A 80 -6.25 9.69 -3.43
N ILE A 81 -5.18 9.32 -4.12
CA ILE A 81 -3.89 8.97 -3.51
C ILE A 81 -2.88 9.96 -4.06
N TYR A 82 -2.19 10.70 -3.18
CA TYR A 82 -1.14 11.62 -3.58
C TYR A 82 0.19 10.86 -3.70
N GLY A 83 0.37 10.23 -4.85
CA GLY A 83 1.56 9.46 -5.19
C GLY A 83 1.65 9.23 -6.69
N GLN A 84 2.61 8.40 -7.08
CA GLN A 84 2.83 8.03 -8.46
C GLN A 84 2.76 6.52 -8.61
N GLN A 85 2.09 6.06 -9.66
CA GLN A 85 2.10 4.65 -10.05
C GLN A 85 3.52 4.25 -10.51
N CYS A 86 4.04 3.17 -9.94
CA CYS A 86 5.31 2.55 -10.36
C CYS A 86 5.10 1.52 -11.46
N ILE A 87 4.23 0.55 -11.19
CA ILE A 87 4.01 -0.62 -12.03
C ILE A 87 2.56 -1.10 -11.88
N SER A 88 1.98 -1.61 -12.97
CA SER A 88 0.72 -2.36 -12.96
C SER A 88 1.03 -3.85 -12.93
N LEU A 89 0.33 -4.58 -12.05
CA LEU A 89 0.50 -6.01 -11.82
C LEU A 89 -0.63 -6.84 -12.44
N GLY A 90 -1.59 -6.21 -13.11
CA GLY A 90 -2.73 -6.88 -13.73
C GLY A 90 -4.01 -6.83 -12.90
N ARG A 91 -5.01 -7.62 -13.30
CA ARG A 91 -6.33 -7.67 -12.65
C ARG A 91 -6.39 -8.80 -11.63
N TYR A 92 -6.94 -8.50 -10.46
CA TYR A 92 -7.11 -9.43 -9.34
C TYR A 92 -8.47 -9.24 -8.69
N LYS A 93 -8.94 -10.27 -7.98
CA LYS A 93 -10.01 -10.10 -7.01
C LYS A 93 -9.50 -9.35 -5.79
N LEU A 94 -10.35 -8.51 -5.22
CA LEU A 94 -10.03 -7.71 -4.05
C LEU A 94 -9.70 -8.59 -2.85
N SER A 95 -10.40 -9.72 -2.69
CA SER A 95 -10.13 -10.71 -1.64
C SER A 95 -8.75 -11.35 -1.77
N GLU A 96 -8.33 -11.75 -2.97
CA GLU A 96 -7.00 -12.31 -3.23
C GLU A 96 -5.89 -11.33 -2.86
N VAL A 97 -6.06 -10.06 -3.20
CA VAL A 97 -5.09 -9.01 -2.84
C VAL A 97 -5.08 -8.77 -1.33
N TYR A 98 -6.25 -8.73 -0.69
CA TYR A 98 -6.36 -8.56 0.75
C TYR A 98 -5.68 -9.71 1.51
N GLU A 99 -5.95 -10.96 1.14
CA GLU A 99 -5.32 -12.14 1.73
C GLU A 99 -3.80 -12.12 1.56
N ALA A 100 -3.29 -11.82 0.36
CA ALA A 100 -1.86 -11.68 0.10
C ALA A 100 -1.19 -10.60 0.98
N CYS A 101 -1.89 -9.49 1.22
CA CYS A 101 -1.43 -8.41 2.11
C CYS A 101 -1.42 -8.81 3.59
N CYS A 102 -2.43 -9.57 4.04
CA CYS A 102 -2.47 -10.16 5.37
C CYS A 102 -1.31 -11.14 5.58
N GLU A 103 -1.08 -12.06 4.65
CA GLU A 103 0.04 -13.02 4.73
C GLU A 103 1.41 -12.32 4.77
N ALA A 104 1.59 -11.26 3.98
CA ALA A 104 2.83 -10.46 3.99
C ALA A 104 3.10 -9.80 5.35
N THR A 105 2.05 -9.58 6.16
CA THR A 105 2.10 -8.98 7.49
C THR A 105 2.47 -9.99 8.58
N HIS A 106 1.99 -11.25 8.47
CA HIS A 106 2.14 -12.29 9.50
C HIS A 106 3.46 -13.08 9.45
N THR A 107 4.40 -12.74 8.57
CA THR A 107 5.67 -13.50 8.47
C THR A 107 6.61 -13.17 9.64
N ASP A 108 6.99 -14.20 10.43
CA ASP A 108 7.80 -14.21 11.68
C ASP A 108 9.24 -13.64 11.58
N LEU A 109 9.56 -12.88 10.54
CA LEU A 109 10.90 -12.37 10.30
C LEU A 109 11.18 -11.17 11.23
N LYS A 110 11.98 -11.42 12.28
CA LYS A 110 12.50 -10.42 13.21
C LYS A 110 13.46 -9.45 12.51
N TYR A 111 12.87 -8.41 11.94
CA TYR A 111 13.57 -7.38 11.23
C TYR A 111 13.50 -6.09 12.09
N SER A 112 14.62 -5.68 12.70
CA SER A 112 14.78 -4.40 13.42
C SER A 112 14.45 -3.22 12.49
N SER A 113 13.43 -2.40 12.78
CA SER A 113 12.94 -1.34 11.85
C SER A 113 12.60 -1.81 10.41
N SER A 114 12.58 -3.13 10.15
CA SER A 114 12.82 -3.68 8.79
C SER A 114 11.66 -4.43 8.14
N ASN A 115 10.42 -4.21 8.58
CA ASN A 115 9.31 -4.21 7.63
C ASN A 115 9.17 -2.79 7.07
N ASN A 116 10.16 -2.29 6.32
CA ASN A 116 9.88 -1.07 5.56
C ASN A 116 8.75 -1.39 4.56
N CYS A 117 7.93 -0.41 4.23
CA CYS A 117 6.82 -0.59 3.31
C CYS A 117 7.23 -1.23 1.97
N ASN A 118 8.48 -1.06 1.53
CA ASN A 118 9.03 -1.67 0.32
C ASN A 118 9.15 -3.20 0.44
N HIS A 119 9.70 -3.71 1.55
CA HIS A 119 9.82 -5.15 1.79
C HIS A 119 8.45 -5.80 1.97
N TRP A 120 7.53 -5.11 2.62
CA TRP A 120 6.14 -5.55 2.72
C TRP A 120 5.48 -5.64 1.34
N VAL A 121 5.58 -4.61 0.50
CA VAL A 121 5.07 -4.64 -0.88
C VAL A 121 5.71 -5.79 -1.69
N ASN A 122 7.02 -5.98 -1.60
CA ASN A 122 7.71 -7.06 -2.32
C ASN A 122 7.16 -8.45 -1.93
N ARG A 123 6.85 -8.66 -0.64
CA ARG A 123 6.26 -9.92 -0.16
C ARG A 123 4.81 -10.10 -0.62
N ALA A 124 3.98 -9.08 -0.46
CA ALA A 124 2.59 -9.13 -0.92
C ALA A 124 2.51 -9.44 -2.42
N CYS A 125 3.38 -8.82 -3.23
CA CYS A 125 3.52 -9.14 -4.65
C CYS A 125 3.97 -10.59 -4.89
N SER A 126 4.91 -11.10 -4.09
CA SER A 126 5.38 -12.49 -4.20
C SER A 126 4.26 -13.51 -3.92
N ASN A 127 3.37 -13.22 -2.96
CA ASN A 127 2.20 -14.07 -2.68
C ASN A 127 1.22 -14.08 -3.86
N LEU A 128 1.20 -13.02 -4.67
CA LEU A 128 0.43 -12.91 -5.92
C LEU A 128 1.20 -13.40 -7.15
N GLY A 129 2.37 -14.03 -6.98
CA GLY A 129 3.19 -14.60 -8.06
C GLY A 129 4.16 -13.62 -8.74
N TRP A 130 4.32 -12.40 -8.24
CA TRP A 130 5.20 -11.38 -8.80
C TRP A 130 6.54 -11.28 -8.07
N LYS A 131 7.63 -11.21 -8.84
CA LYS A 131 8.96 -10.89 -8.31
C LYS A 131 9.30 -9.42 -8.54
N VAL A 132 9.09 -8.59 -7.52
CA VAL A 132 9.37 -7.14 -7.55
C VAL A 132 10.48 -6.76 -6.57
N ASN A 133 11.12 -5.63 -6.82
CA ASN A 133 12.16 -5.08 -5.97
C ASN A 133 11.96 -3.56 -5.77
N CYS A 134 11.10 -3.20 -4.83
CA CYS A 134 10.89 -1.82 -4.41
C CYS A 134 12.12 -1.27 -3.67
N GLN A 135 12.61 -0.12 -4.12
CA GLN A 135 13.74 0.59 -3.53
C GLN A 135 13.25 1.75 -2.67
N TRP A 136 13.97 2.09 -1.60
CA TRP A 136 13.62 3.20 -0.70
C TRP A 136 13.65 4.57 -1.38
N ASN A 137 14.39 4.68 -2.49
CA ASN A 137 14.42 5.82 -3.39
C ASN A 137 13.80 5.42 -4.74
N CYS A 138 12.51 5.69 -4.94
CA CYS A 138 11.90 5.45 -6.23
C CYS A 138 12.22 6.58 -7.21
N ARG A 139 12.90 6.26 -8.33
CA ARG A 139 13.08 7.20 -9.47
C ARG A 139 11.77 7.63 -10.11
N CYS A 140 10.68 6.90 -9.86
CA CYS A 140 9.36 7.31 -10.29
C CYS A 140 8.95 8.62 -9.64
N ILE A 141 9.31 8.85 -8.38
CA ILE A 141 9.02 10.10 -7.67
C ILE A 141 10.12 11.12 -8.01
N LEU A 142 9.94 11.91 -9.07
CA LEU A 142 10.81 13.05 -9.42
C LEU A 142 10.23 14.36 -8.89
#